data_AF-A0A1Q3A0U0-F1
#
_entry.id   AF-A0A1Q3A0U0-F1
#
_cell.length_a   1.000
_cell.length_b   1.000
_cell.length_c   1.000
_cell.angle_alpha   90.00
_cell.angle_beta   90.00
_cell.angle_gamma   90.00
#
_symmetry.space_group_name_H-M   'P 1'
#
loop_
_entity.id
_entity.type
_entity.pdbx_description
1 polymer ?
#
loop_
_entity_poly.entity_id
_entity_poly.type
_entity_poly.pdbx_seq_one_letter_code
_entity_poly.pdbx_strand_id
1 'polypeptide(L)'
;MSFSKFTEGLNEKFQQLSTTVSGKAQEFSQGIPVTHRYMQEKLGHATDISEMPQEYIDLTTKVDAIKLIYNHFLQVTQVYDNESYDYPKYINESINEFSRTVGSKIQELSHASSAHEAHSILSAPGPSKDPKTLNYALSRVSLVSSECMEHLSTHDDALLASYLMKYSDIQSRVAQARLHQDSLVQTHFNAKLREEIDGNLKRAHRVRRDVENKRLTYDASRTHLEKAKPEKEAQLRVQMETAEEEFAQATENAIVVMQEVIAGANFMPLLRELAAAQWSYHETAAQRMQAFLSDFPGDSEMEKPPLSSHPDVAGQHNAAAPPFDTKTSGAPKGVPAISLSDDAEDNAAETAKENPML
;
A
#
# COMPACT_ATOMS: atom_id res chain seq x y z
N MET A 1 -41.09 21.97 15.27
CA MET A 1 -40.49 22.97 14.36
C MET A 1 -39.18 22.45 13.74
N SER A 2 -39.18 21.50 12.81
CA SER A 2 -37.92 21.10 12.13
C SER A 2 -38.04 20.44 10.74
N PHE A 3 -39.19 20.54 10.04
CA PHE A 3 -39.27 20.04 8.65
C PHE A 3 -39.14 21.19 7.63
N SER A 4 -39.74 22.37 7.90
CA SER A 4 -39.57 23.57 7.05
C SER A 4 -38.11 24.02 6.88
N LYS A 5 -37.30 23.92 7.94
CA LYS A 5 -35.88 24.31 7.87
C LYS A 5 -35.04 23.35 7.03
N PHE A 6 -35.45 22.08 6.94
CA PHE A 6 -34.78 21.09 6.10
C PHE A 6 -35.10 21.33 4.62
N THR A 7 -36.35 21.69 4.30
CA THR A 7 -36.77 21.99 2.92
C THR A 7 -36.23 23.33 2.42
N GLU A 8 -36.12 24.34 3.29
CA GLU A 8 -35.47 25.62 2.94
C GLU A 8 -33.98 25.44 2.63
N GLY A 9 -33.26 24.68 3.45
CA GLY A 9 -31.83 24.42 3.21
C GLY A 9 -31.54 23.57 1.96
N LEU A 10 -32.51 22.78 1.49
CA LEU A 10 -32.41 22.02 0.24
C LEU A 10 -32.66 22.90 -0.98
N ASN A 11 -33.63 23.82 -0.90
CA ASN A 11 -33.95 24.76 -1.96
C ASN A 11 -32.83 25.79 -2.14
N GLU A 12 -32.24 26.29 -1.06
CA GLU A 12 -31.06 27.17 -1.12
C GLU A 12 -29.86 26.48 -1.77
N LYS A 13 -29.59 25.21 -1.42
CA LYS A 13 -28.49 24.43 -2.03
C LYS A 13 -28.76 24.11 -3.50
N PHE A 14 -30.01 23.86 -3.89
CA PHE A 14 -30.38 23.64 -5.27
C PHE A 14 -30.27 24.91 -6.12
N GLN A 15 -30.65 26.08 -5.57
CA GLN A 15 -30.46 27.37 -6.23
C GLN A 15 -28.98 27.76 -6.33
N GLN A 16 -28.16 27.42 -5.33
CA GLN A 16 -26.71 27.60 -5.37
C GLN A 16 -26.05 26.67 -6.40
N LEU A 17 -26.50 25.42 -6.52
CA LEU A 17 -26.06 24.50 -7.58
C LEU A 17 -26.49 24.99 -8.96
N SER A 18 -27.73 25.44 -9.11
CA SER A 18 -28.26 25.97 -10.38
C SER A 18 -27.50 27.23 -10.83
N THR A 19 -27.16 28.13 -9.91
CA THR A 19 -26.41 29.35 -10.24
C THR A 19 -24.93 29.06 -10.50
N THR A 20 -24.33 28.09 -9.79
CA THR A 20 -22.95 27.64 -10.06
C THR A 20 -22.82 26.90 -11.39
N VAL A 21 -23.82 26.09 -11.76
CA VAL A 21 -23.88 25.40 -13.06
C VAL A 21 -24.16 26.39 -14.19
N SER A 22 -25.02 27.38 -13.97
CA SER A 22 -25.30 28.41 -14.99
C SER A 22 -24.10 29.35 -15.19
N GLY A 23 -23.35 29.68 -14.14
CA GLY A 23 -22.10 30.44 -14.22
C GLY A 23 -20.99 29.69 -14.97
N LYS A 24 -20.82 28.39 -14.69
CA LYS A 24 -19.87 27.53 -15.42
C LYS A 24 -20.32 27.20 -16.85
N ALA A 25 -21.62 27.14 -17.13
CA ALA A 25 -22.15 26.93 -18.48
C ALA A 25 -21.87 28.13 -19.42
N GLN A 26 -21.76 29.34 -18.86
CA GLN A 26 -21.44 30.53 -19.64
C GLN A 26 -19.96 30.58 -20.02
N GLU A 27 -19.06 30.09 -19.16
CA GLU A 27 -17.65 29.80 -19.48
C GLU A 27 -17.50 28.61 -20.45
N PHE A 28 -18.41 27.63 -20.40
CA PHE A 28 -18.44 26.48 -21.31
C PHE A 28 -18.89 26.82 -22.74
N SER A 29 -19.54 27.97 -22.97
CA SER A 29 -20.02 28.35 -24.32
C SER A 29 -18.93 28.85 -25.26
N GLN A 30 -17.72 29.12 -24.75
CA GLN A 30 -16.54 29.48 -25.56
C GLN A 30 -15.43 28.42 -25.53
N GLY A 31 -15.61 27.33 -24.78
CA GLY A 31 -14.69 26.20 -24.75
C GLY A 31 -15.06 25.16 -25.80
N ILE A 32 -14.11 24.78 -26.62
CA ILE A 32 -14.25 23.64 -27.54
C ILE A 32 -14.59 22.38 -26.71
N PRO A 33 -15.62 21.59 -27.05
CA PRO A 33 -16.01 20.42 -26.26
C PRO A 33 -14.98 19.28 -26.43
N VAL A 34 -13.91 19.33 -25.63
CA VAL A 34 -12.83 18.34 -25.52
C VAL A 34 -13.39 16.91 -25.34
N THR A 35 -14.52 16.76 -24.64
CA THR A 35 -15.23 15.49 -24.41
C THR A 35 -15.63 14.78 -25.71
N HIS A 36 -16.02 15.52 -26.76
CA HIS A 36 -16.47 14.93 -28.02
C HIS A 36 -15.31 14.32 -28.82
N ARG A 37 -14.12 14.94 -28.78
CA ARG A 37 -12.92 14.44 -29.48
C ARG A 37 -12.37 13.19 -28.80
N TYR A 38 -12.32 13.18 -27.46
CA TYR A 38 -11.94 12.00 -26.69
C TYR A 38 -12.80 10.77 -27.02
N MET A 39 -14.13 10.95 -27.14
CA MET A 39 -15.03 9.87 -27.54
C MET A 39 -14.80 9.40 -28.98
N GLN A 40 -14.53 10.31 -29.93
CA GLN A 40 -14.22 9.97 -31.32
C GLN A 40 -12.90 9.18 -31.47
N GLU A 41 -11.89 9.50 -30.66
CA GLU A 41 -10.62 8.78 -30.61
C GLU A 41 -10.79 7.37 -30.02
N LYS A 42 -11.51 7.24 -28.89
CA LYS A 42 -11.80 5.92 -28.29
C LYS A 42 -12.66 5.02 -29.19
N LEU A 43 -13.50 5.61 -30.05
CA LEU A 43 -14.33 4.90 -31.03
C LEU A 43 -13.63 4.67 -32.38
N GLY A 44 -12.35 5.03 -32.52
CA GLY A 44 -11.52 4.72 -33.71
C GLY A 44 -11.85 5.51 -34.98
N HIS A 45 -12.57 6.64 -34.87
CA HIS A 45 -12.98 7.46 -36.02
C HIS A 45 -12.06 8.67 -36.29
N ALA A 46 -11.03 8.90 -35.47
CA ALA A 46 -10.07 10.00 -35.64
C ALA A 46 -8.77 9.49 -36.29
N THR A 47 -8.42 10.04 -37.45
CA THR A 47 -7.22 9.65 -38.23
C THR A 47 -6.06 10.63 -38.14
N ASP A 48 -6.30 11.81 -37.59
CA ASP A 48 -5.31 12.89 -37.49
C ASP A 48 -5.14 13.27 -36.03
N ILE A 49 -4.19 12.60 -35.38
CA ILE A 49 -3.91 12.69 -33.95
C ILE A 49 -2.53 13.32 -33.80
N SER A 50 -2.41 14.38 -33.00
CA SER A 50 -1.13 15.02 -32.76
C SER A 50 -0.16 14.06 -32.06
N GLU A 51 1.02 13.88 -32.66
CA GLU A 51 2.09 13.04 -32.11
C GLU A 51 2.84 13.76 -30.98
N MET A 52 3.32 12.98 -30.01
CA MET A 52 4.13 13.49 -28.91
C MET A 52 5.61 13.21 -29.19
N PRO A 53 6.55 14.07 -28.72
CA PRO A 53 7.98 13.82 -28.86
C PRO A 53 8.39 12.48 -28.26
N GLN A 54 9.34 11.78 -28.89
CA GLN A 54 9.80 10.47 -28.41
C GLN A 54 10.31 10.53 -26.96
N GLU A 55 11.00 11.60 -26.59
CA GLU A 55 11.49 11.81 -25.22
C GLU A 55 10.33 11.78 -24.19
N TYR A 56 9.20 12.42 -24.49
CA TYR A 56 8.03 12.42 -23.62
C TYR A 56 7.47 10.99 -23.45
N ILE A 57 7.42 10.21 -24.53
CA ILE A 57 6.91 8.83 -24.53
C ILE A 57 7.82 7.92 -23.70
N ASP A 58 9.13 8.05 -23.86
CA ASP A 58 10.13 7.26 -23.13
C ASP A 58 10.07 7.57 -21.62
N LEU A 59 9.97 8.85 -21.24
CA LEU A 59 9.82 9.28 -19.86
C LEU A 59 8.51 8.77 -19.25
N THR A 60 7.41 8.85 -20.00
CA THR A 60 6.11 8.34 -19.58
C THR A 60 6.17 6.84 -19.28
N THR A 61 6.77 6.06 -20.19
CA THR A 61 6.94 4.61 -20.01
C THR A 61 7.74 4.29 -18.75
N LYS A 62 8.80 5.07 -18.49
CA LYS A 62 9.64 4.88 -17.31
C LYS A 62 8.91 5.25 -16.01
N VAL A 63 8.17 6.37 -16.00
CA VAL A 63 7.33 6.75 -14.84
C VAL A 63 6.28 5.68 -14.55
N ASP A 64 5.62 5.14 -15.58
CA ASP A 64 4.61 4.10 -15.42
C ASP A 64 5.22 2.80 -14.86
N ALA A 65 6.39 2.40 -15.33
CA ALA A 65 7.12 1.27 -14.76
C ALA A 65 7.46 1.48 -13.27
N ILE A 66 7.93 2.67 -12.90
CA ILE A 66 8.21 3.01 -11.49
C ILE A 66 6.93 2.93 -10.64
N LYS A 67 5.85 3.55 -11.12
CA LYS A 67 4.55 3.51 -10.45
C LYS A 67 4.07 2.07 -10.25
N LEU A 68 4.20 1.24 -11.28
CA LEU A 68 3.79 -0.16 -11.22
C LEU A 68 4.58 -0.94 -10.15
N ILE A 69 5.90 -0.79 -10.13
CA ILE A 69 6.77 -1.42 -9.11
C ILE A 69 6.32 -1.00 -7.71
N TYR A 70 6.10 0.29 -7.48
CA TYR A 70 5.76 0.80 -6.15
C TYR A 70 4.38 0.28 -5.69
N ASN A 71 3.39 0.29 -6.57
CA ASN A 71 2.05 -0.24 -6.26
C ASN A 71 2.07 -1.75 -6.02
N HIS A 72 2.78 -2.53 -6.85
CA HIS A 72 2.87 -3.98 -6.66
C HIS A 72 3.49 -4.37 -5.32
N PHE A 73 4.59 -3.70 -4.93
CA PHE A 73 5.19 -3.95 -3.63
C PHE A 73 4.25 -3.54 -2.50
N LEU A 74 3.70 -2.32 -2.55
CA LEU A 74 2.81 -1.82 -1.50
C LEU A 74 1.55 -2.68 -1.32
N GLN A 75 0.97 -3.19 -2.41
CA GLN A 75 -0.19 -4.08 -2.38
C GLN A 75 0.06 -5.33 -1.54
N VAL A 76 1.28 -5.87 -1.56
CA VAL A 76 1.67 -7.04 -0.77
C VAL A 76 2.10 -6.62 0.62
N THR A 77 2.98 -5.62 0.74
CA THR A 77 3.61 -5.25 2.01
C THR A 77 2.69 -4.46 2.94
N GLN A 78 1.56 -3.91 2.47
CA GLN A 78 0.53 -3.35 3.36
C GLN A 78 -0.02 -4.38 4.35
N VAL A 79 0.18 -5.69 4.11
CA VAL A 79 -0.17 -6.74 5.07
C VAL A 79 0.50 -6.51 6.43
N TYR A 80 1.73 -5.97 6.43
CA TYR A 80 2.48 -5.64 7.64
C TYR A 80 1.81 -4.56 8.49
N ASP A 81 0.88 -3.77 7.93
CA ASP A 81 0.13 -2.76 8.67
C ASP A 81 -0.95 -3.40 9.57
N ASN A 82 -1.30 -4.67 9.35
CA ASN A 82 -2.25 -5.41 10.17
C ASN A 82 -1.54 -6.45 11.04
N GLU A 83 -1.36 -6.13 12.32
CA GLU A 83 -0.69 -7.01 13.30
C GLU A 83 -1.18 -8.48 13.28
N SER A 84 -2.46 -8.73 12.95
CA SER A 84 -3.06 -10.07 12.96
C SER A 84 -2.92 -10.87 11.66
N TYR A 85 -2.08 -10.45 10.71
CA TYR A 85 -2.00 -11.09 9.38
C TYR A 85 -1.59 -12.57 9.41
N ASP A 86 -0.77 -12.98 10.37
CA ASP A 86 -0.30 -14.36 10.56
C ASP A 86 -1.22 -15.18 11.47
N TYR A 87 -2.17 -14.52 12.14
CA TYR A 87 -3.11 -15.13 13.08
C TYR A 87 -4.51 -14.50 13.04
N PRO A 88 -5.23 -14.61 11.90
CA PRO A 88 -6.49 -13.90 11.68
C PRO A 88 -7.67 -14.41 12.52
N LYS A 89 -7.55 -15.56 13.20
CA LYS A 89 -8.66 -16.22 13.91
C LYS A 89 -9.04 -15.59 15.27
N TYR A 90 -8.26 -14.64 15.80
CA TYR A 90 -8.29 -14.28 17.23
C TYR A 90 -8.72 -12.84 17.54
N ILE A 91 -9.58 -12.22 16.73
CA ILE A 91 -10.20 -10.93 17.08
C ILE A 91 -11.19 -11.09 18.28
N ASN A 92 -11.68 -12.32 18.54
CA ASN A 92 -12.70 -12.57 19.57
C ASN A 92 -12.15 -12.82 20.99
N GLU A 93 -10.93 -13.34 21.15
CA GLU A 93 -10.38 -13.64 22.49
C GLU A 93 -9.90 -12.39 23.22
N SER A 94 -9.42 -11.37 22.49
CA SER A 94 -9.00 -10.10 23.08
C SER A 94 -10.11 -9.38 23.85
N ILE A 95 -11.39 -9.65 23.54
CA ILE A 95 -12.54 -9.02 24.23
C ILE A 95 -12.74 -9.65 25.61
N ASN A 96 -12.55 -10.96 25.74
CA ASN A 96 -12.67 -11.66 27.01
C ASN A 96 -11.51 -11.28 27.96
N GLU A 97 -10.29 -11.16 27.44
CA GLU A 97 -9.13 -10.75 28.23
C GLU A 97 -9.21 -9.28 28.66
N PHE A 98 -9.61 -8.38 27.74
CA PHE A 98 -9.89 -6.98 28.07
C PHE A 98 -10.95 -6.83 29.16
N SER A 99 -12.04 -7.63 29.11
CA SER A 99 -13.08 -7.61 30.14
C SER A 99 -12.57 -8.04 31.53
N ARG A 100 -11.63 -9.01 31.58
CA ARG A 100 -11.01 -9.47 32.84
C ARG A 100 -10.06 -8.44 33.42
N THR A 101 -9.23 -7.81 32.59
CA THR A 101 -8.26 -6.79 33.05
C THR A 101 -8.91 -5.46 33.39
N VAL A 102 -9.94 -5.04 32.65
CA VAL A 102 -10.74 -3.86 33.03
C VAL A 102 -11.54 -4.15 34.29
N GLY A 103 -12.07 -5.38 34.44
CA GLY A 103 -12.70 -5.85 35.67
C GLY A 103 -11.75 -5.79 36.87
N SER A 104 -10.50 -6.25 36.74
CA SER A 104 -9.52 -6.22 37.82
C SER A 104 -9.11 -4.79 38.22
N LYS A 105 -8.88 -3.88 37.26
CA LYS A 105 -8.61 -2.47 37.56
C LYS A 105 -9.80 -1.76 38.21
N ILE A 106 -11.03 -2.04 37.79
CA ILE A 106 -12.24 -1.50 38.44
C ILE A 106 -12.37 -2.06 39.86
N GLN A 107 -12.05 -3.34 40.05
CA GLN A 107 -12.08 -3.97 41.36
C GLN A 107 -10.99 -3.40 42.29
N GLU A 108 -9.77 -3.18 41.80
CA GLU A 108 -8.69 -2.51 42.53
C GLU A 108 -9.06 -1.05 42.87
N LEU A 109 -9.69 -0.31 41.94
CA LEU A 109 -10.22 1.03 42.22
C LEU A 109 -11.36 1.02 43.24
N SER A 110 -12.17 -0.05 43.30
CA SER A 110 -13.23 -0.20 44.30
C SER A 110 -12.70 -0.49 45.71
N HIS A 111 -11.46 -0.97 45.81
CA HIS A 111 -10.75 -1.19 47.06
C HIS A 111 -9.83 -0.02 47.45
N ALA A 112 -9.59 0.94 46.55
CA ALA A 112 -8.76 2.10 46.84
C ALA A 112 -9.43 2.99 47.91
N SER A 113 -8.74 3.16 49.03
CA SER A 113 -9.25 3.89 50.21
C SER A 113 -8.83 5.36 50.22
N SER A 114 -7.99 5.78 49.27
CA SER A 114 -7.47 7.15 49.17
C SER A 114 -7.33 7.63 47.72
N ALA A 115 -7.42 8.95 47.54
CA ALA A 115 -7.21 9.59 46.23
C ALA A 115 -5.79 9.35 45.66
N HIS A 116 -4.81 9.13 46.53
CA HIS A 116 -3.42 8.86 46.12
C HIS A 116 -3.27 7.43 45.58
N GLU A 117 -3.96 6.46 46.20
CA GLU A 117 -4.01 5.06 45.76
C GLU A 117 -4.77 4.92 44.43
N ALA A 118 -5.91 5.61 44.28
CA ALA A 118 -6.64 5.68 43.02
C ALA A 118 -5.81 6.33 41.90
N HIS A 119 -5.03 7.38 42.20
CA HIS A 119 -4.13 8.00 41.24
C HIS A 119 -3.00 7.06 40.83
N SER A 120 -2.47 6.25 41.74
CA SER A 120 -1.44 5.24 41.42
C SER A 120 -2.00 4.13 40.50
N ILE A 121 -3.22 3.66 40.76
CA ILE A 121 -3.90 2.63 39.94
C ILE A 121 -4.27 3.18 38.55
N LEU A 122 -4.68 4.45 38.45
CA LEU A 122 -5.00 5.13 37.18
C LEU A 122 -3.76 5.54 36.39
N SER A 123 -2.64 5.82 37.06
CA SER A 123 -1.37 6.20 36.42
C SER A 123 -0.49 5.00 36.06
N ALA A 124 -0.83 3.80 36.54
CA ALA A 124 -0.20 2.58 36.08
C ALA A 124 -0.39 2.47 34.56
N PRO A 125 0.66 2.15 33.78
CA PRO A 125 0.54 1.94 32.34
C PRO A 125 -0.71 1.12 32.02
N GLY A 126 -1.48 1.56 31.02
CA GLY A 126 -2.61 0.76 30.51
C GLY A 126 -2.13 -0.66 30.21
N PRO A 127 -3.01 -1.68 30.30
CA PRO A 127 -2.61 -3.03 29.93
C PRO A 127 -2.03 -2.98 28.51
N SER A 128 -0.77 -3.41 28.37
CA SER A 128 -0.14 -3.52 27.06
C SER A 128 -1.05 -4.38 26.21
N LYS A 129 -1.54 -3.85 25.10
CA LYS A 129 -2.35 -4.61 24.16
C LYS A 129 -1.53 -5.82 23.75
N ASP A 130 -2.03 -7.01 24.09
CA ASP A 130 -1.36 -8.26 23.77
C ASP A 130 -1.10 -8.35 22.26
N PRO A 131 0.13 -8.70 21.84
CA PRO A 131 0.45 -8.88 20.44
C PRO A 131 -0.46 -9.92 19.80
N LYS A 132 -1.16 -9.54 18.74
CA LYS A 132 -2.07 -10.41 18.00
C LYS A 132 -1.33 -11.19 16.92
N THR A 133 -0.20 -11.78 17.29
CA THR A 133 0.66 -12.56 16.40
C THR A 133 0.53 -14.05 16.71
N LEU A 134 0.84 -14.91 15.74
CA LEU A 134 0.83 -16.36 15.96
C LEU A 134 1.83 -16.77 17.05
N ASN A 135 3.02 -16.20 17.02
CA ASN A 135 4.08 -16.50 17.99
C ASN A 135 3.64 -16.13 19.41
N TYR A 136 2.95 -15.00 19.58
CA TYR A 136 2.42 -14.64 20.90
C TYR A 136 1.34 -15.61 21.38
N ALA A 137 0.44 -16.04 20.50
CA ALA A 137 -0.57 -17.04 20.84
C ALA A 137 0.07 -18.38 21.26
N LEU A 138 1.14 -18.82 20.57
CA LEU A 138 1.93 -19.98 20.95
C LEU A 138 2.60 -19.82 22.32
N SER A 139 3.11 -18.62 22.63
CA SER A 139 3.63 -18.30 23.96
C SER A 139 2.55 -18.46 25.03
N ARG A 140 1.39 -17.85 24.81
CA ARG A 140 0.27 -17.87 25.76
C ARG A 140 -0.25 -19.27 26.05
N VAL A 141 -0.51 -20.07 25.02
CA VAL A 141 -1.00 -21.45 25.23
C VAL A 141 0.03 -22.31 25.95
N SER A 142 1.32 -22.10 25.70
CA SER A 142 2.40 -22.86 26.34
C SER A 142 2.54 -22.48 27.82
N LEU A 143 2.41 -21.20 28.15
CA LEU A 143 2.40 -20.72 29.54
C LEU A 143 1.22 -21.33 30.31
N VAL A 144 -0.01 -21.20 29.79
CA VAL A 144 -1.21 -21.76 30.43
C VAL A 144 -1.09 -23.27 30.59
N SER A 145 -0.53 -23.96 29.58
CA SER A 145 -0.31 -25.41 29.65
C SER A 145 0.69 -25.78 30.74
N SER A 146 1.75 -24.98 30.95
CA SER A 146 2.71 -25.22 32.02
C SER A 146 2.11 -25.06 33.42
N GLU A 147 1.26 -24.06 33.61
CA GLU A 147 0.53 -23.83 34.88
C GLU A 147 -0.45 -24.97 35.17
N CYS A 148 -1.14 -25.49 34.14
CA CYS A 148 -2.03 -26.65 34.29
C CYS A 148 -1.29 -27.91 34.76
N MET A 149 0.01 -27.99 34.47
CA MET A 149 0.84 -29.14 34.83
C MET A 149 1.56 -28.98 36.18
N GLU A 150 1.63 -27.77 36.74
CA GLU A 150 2.36 -27.49 38.00
C GLU A 150 1.81 -28.29 39.19
N HIS A 151 0.54 -28.68 39.15
CA HIS A 151 -0.11 -29.48 40.19
C HIS A 151 0.04 -31.00 40.02
N LEU A 152 0.62 -31.46 38.90
CA LEU A 152 0.85 -32.88 38.64
C LEU A 152 2.17 -33.33 39.28
N SER A 153 2.18 -34.50 39.92
CA SER A 153 3.25 -34.90 40.86
C SER A 153 4.33 -35.81 40.26
N THR A 154 4.38 -36.01 38.94
CA THR A 154 5.40 -36.87 38.33
C THR A 154 6.62 -36.07 37.86
N HIS A 155 7.78 -36.73 37.78
CA HIS A 155 9.01 -36.12 37.28
C HIS A 155 8.87 -35.67 35.82
N ASP A 156 8.21 -36.49 34.99
CA ASP A 156 8.00 -36.21 33.57
C ASP A 156 7.06 -35.01 33.38
N ASP A 157 6.03 -34.87 34.24
CA ASP A 157 5.13 -33.71 34.21
C ASP A 157 5.88 -32.41 34.55
N ALA A 158 6.72 -32.43 35.59
CA ALA A 158 7.54 -31.28 35.98
C ALA A 158 8.54 -30.89 34.89
N LEU A 159 9.11 -31.88 34.19
CA LEU A 159 10.00 -31.65 33.05
C LEU A 159 9.23 -31.00 31.90
N LEU A 160 8.08 -31.55 31.48
CA LEU A 160 7.27 -30.98 30.42
C LEU A 160 6.80 -29.56 30.75
N ALA A 161 6.33 -29.31 31.99
CA ALA A 161 5.96 -27.97 32.44
C ALA A 161 7.13 -26.97 32.29
N SER A 162 8.34 -27.37 32.69
CA SER A 162 9.54 -26.53 32.54
C SER A 162 9.85 -26.20 31.07
N TYR A 163 9.73 -27.16 30.15
CA TYR A 163 9.98 -26.92 28.73
C TYR A 163 8.87 -26.10 28.07
N LEU A 164 7.61 -26.25 28.49
CA LEU A 164 6.51 -25.39 28.06
C LEU A 164 6.74 -23.94 28.48
N MET A 165 7.25 -23.69 29.70
CA MET A 165 7.64 -22.34 30.13
C MET A 165 8.79 -21.77 29.27
N LYS A 166 9.83 -22.56 28.99
CA LYS A 166 10.94 -22.14 28.13
C LYS A 166 10.47 -21.81 26.71
N TYR A 167 9.66 -22.71 26.12
CA TYR A 167 9.09 -22.50 24.79
C TYR A 167 8.20 -21.24 24.76
N SER A 168 7.46 -20.98 25.83
CA SER A 168 6.69 -19.75 25.98
C SER A 168 7.56 -18.49 25.93
N ASP A 169 8.67 -18.42 26.69
CA ASP A 169 9.60 -17.29 26.66
C ASP A 169 10.20 -17.09 25.25
N ILE A 170 10.61 -18.17 24.60
CA ILE A 170 11.15 -18.13 23.24
C ILE A 170 10.13 -17.56 22.25
N GLN A 171 8.90 -18.08 22.27
CA GLN A 171 7.83 -17.62 21.38
C GLN A 171 7.45 -16.16 21.63
N SER A 172 7.48 -15.70 22.88
CA SER A 172 7.27 -14.28 23.23
C SER A 172 8.35 -13.37 22.60
N ARG A 173 9.62 -13.80 22.63
CA ARG A 173 10.72 -13.07 21.99
C ARG A 173 10.62 -13.07 20.47
N VAL A 174 10.21 -14.19 19.86
CA VAL A 174 9.96 -14.27 18.42
C VAL A 174 8.81 -13.33 18.02
N ALA A 175 7.74 -13.25 18.84
CA ALA A 175 6.66 -12.31 18.63
C ALA A 175 7.14 -10.85 18.65
N GLN A 176 8.00 -10.49 19.62
CA GLN A 176 8.59 -9.14 19.69
C GLN A 176 9.46 -8.82 18.46
N ALA A 177 10.29 -9.77 18.02
CA ALA A 177 11.10 -9.61 16.82
C ALA A 177 10.24 -9.42 15.57
N ARG A 178 9.11 -10.13 15.47
CA ARG A 178 8.13 -9.96 14.39
C ARG A 178 7.53 -8.55 14.42
N LEU A 179 7.06 -8.08 15.57
CA LEU A 179 6.55 -6.71 15.70
C LEU A 179 7.58 -5.65 15.32
N HIS A 180 8.86 -5.89 15.62
CA HIS A 180 9.94 -5.02 15.20
C HIS A 180 10.11 -4.99 13.67
N GLN A 181 10.11 -6.16 13.01
CA GLN A 181 10.09 -6.22 11.54
C GLN A 181 8.90 -5.44 10.98
N ASP A 182 7.69 -5.70 11.47
CA ASP A 182 6.49 -5.02 10.97
C ASP A 182 6.64 -3.51 11.09
N SER A 183 7.12 -3.02 12.24
CA SER A 183 7.35 -1.59 12.46
C SER A 183 8.34 -1.02 11.47
N LEU A 184 9.46 -1.69 11.19
CA LEU A 184 10.45 -1.24 10.22
C LEU A 184 9.88 -1.20 8.80
N VAL A 185 9.14 -2.25 8.40
CA VAL A 185 8.51 -2.31 7.07
C VAL A 185 7.44 -1.22 6.93
N GLN A 186 6.64 -0.98 7.96
CA GLN A 186 5.63 0.08 7.97
C GLN A 186 6.27 1.47 7.78
N THR A 187 7.30 1.80 8.56
CA THR A 187 7.84 3.17 8.64
C THR A 187 8.89 3.47 7.57
N HIS A 188 9.74 2.50 7.21
CA HIS A 188 10.86 2.72 6.29
C HIS A 188 10.57 2.28 4.86
N PHE A 189 9.60 1.38 4.66
CA PHE A 189 9.24 0.88 3.34
C PHE A 189 7.84 1.36 2.90
N ASN A 190 6.77 0.91 3.56
CA ASN A 190 5.39 1.22 3.15
C ASN A 190 5.09 2.72 3.15
N ALA A 191 5.47 3.42 4.23
CA ALA A 191 5.28 4.87 4.32
C ALA A 191 6.01 5.62 3.20
N LYS A 192 7.23 5.18 2.83
CA LYS A 192 8.01 5.78 1.75
C LYS A 192 7.43 5.51 0.37
N LEU A 193 6.91 4.31 0.12
CA LEU A 193 6.19 4.03 -1.12
C LEU A 193 4.94 4.90 -1.24
N ARG A 194 4.15 5.05 -0.17
CA ARG A 194 2.97 5.93 -0.16
C ARG A 194 3.33 7.38 -0.43
N GLU A 195 4.35 7.90 0.24
CA GLU A 195 4.86 9.27 0.04
C GLU A 195 5.22 9.54 -1.42
N GLU A 196 5.94 8.61 -2.06
CA GLU A 196 6.33 8.73 -3.47
C GLU A 196 5.15 8.61 -4.44
N ILE A 197 4.20 7.70 -4.17
CA ILE A 197 2.98 7.52 -4.97
C ILE A 197 2.11 8.78 -4.91
N ASP A 198 1.80 9.25 -3.69
CA ASP A 198 0.90 10.38 -3.47
C ASP A 198 1.54 11.74 -3.78
N GLY A 199 2.87 11.82 -3.75
CA GLY A 199 3.65 13.00 -4.07
C GLY A 199 4.12 13.02 -5.53
N ASN A 200 5.30 12.46 -5.76
CA ASN A 200 6.03 12.57 -7.02
C ASN A 200 5.29 11.93 -8.21
N LEU A 201 4.75 10.72 -8.04
CA LEU A 201 4.06 10.02 -9.12
C LEU A 201 2.70 10.67 -9.45
N LYS A 202 1.99 11.18 -8.44
CA LYS A 202 0.77 11.97 -8.65
C LYS A 202 1.06 13.28 -9.39
N ARG A 203 2.19 13.93 -9.12
CA ARG A 203 2.66 15.12 -9.86
C ARG A 203 2.90 14.78 -11.34
N ALA A 204 3.61 13.70 -11.64
CA ALA A 204 3.82 13.23 -13.02
C ALA A 204 2.49 12.93 -13.74
N HIS A 205 1.55 12.27 -13.06
CA HIS A 205 0.23 11.99 -13.63
C HIS A 205 -0.55 13.28 -13.96
N ARG A 206 -0.45 14.32 -13.11
CA ARG A 206 -1.12 15.60 -13.35
C ARG A 206 -0.62 16.28 -14.62
N VAL A 207 0.70 16.36 -14.83
CA VAL A 207 1.26 17.00 -16.04
C VAL A 207 0.98 16.18 -17.29
N ARG A 208 0.94 14.84 -17.21
CA ARG A 208 0.51 13.99 -18.33
C ARG A 208 -0.93 14.23 -18.72
N ARG A 209 -1.84 14.34 -17.74
CA ARG A 209 -3.25 14.68 -18.01
C ARG A 209 -3.39 16.07 -18.64
N ASP A 210 -2.56 17.02 -18.22
CA ASP A 210 -2.56 18.36 -18.81
C ASP A 210 -2.12 18.34 -20.27
N VAL A 211 -1.01 17.66 -20.60
CA VAL A 211 -0.55 17.44 -21.99
C VAL A 211 -1.65 16.83 -22.84
N GLU A 212 -2.31 15.79 -22.35
CA GLU A 212 -3.40 15.13 -23.07
C GLU A 212 -4.58 16.07 -23.32
N ASN A 213 -4.98 16.87 -22.33
CA ASN A 213 -6.05 17.86 -22.50
C ASN A 213 -5.66 18.94 -23.53
N LYS A 214 -4.41 19.41 -23.51
CA LYS A 214 -3.92 20.42 -24.46
C LYS A 214 -3.82 19.86 -25.88
N ARG A 215 -3.36 18.61 -26.03
CA ARG A 215 -3.35 17.87 -27.31
C ARG A 215 -4.75 17.78 -27.91
N LEU A 216 -5.74 17.32 -27.12
CA LEU A 216 -7.13 17.23 -27.57
C LEU A 216 -7.71 18.59 -27.97
N THR A 217 -7.33 19.65 -27.25
CA THR A 217 -7.77 21.03 -27.55
C THR A 217 -7.16 21.51 -28.88
N TYR A 218 -5.87 21.29 -29.09
CA TYR A 218 -5.18 21.60 -30.34
C TYR A 218 -5.79 20.84 -31.53
N ASP A 219 -5.97 19.53 -31.41
CA ASP A 219 -6.57 18.69 -32.46
C ASP A 219 -8.00 19.13 -32.82
N ALA A 220 -8.79 19.53 -31.81
CA ALA A 220 -10.12 20.03 -32.03
C ALA A 220 -10.13 21.43 -32.67
N SER A 221 -9.24 22.34 -32.26
CA SER A 221 -9.05 23.66 -32.89
C SER A 221 -8.63 23.54 -34.35
N ARG A 222 -7.73 22.60 -34.68
CA ARG A 222 -7.32 22.30 -36.05
C ARG A 222 -8.50 21.82 -36.90
N THR A 223 -9.27 20.86 -36.39
CA THR A 223 -10.49 20.36 -37.06
C THR A 223 -11.53 21.47 -37.27
N HIS A 224 -11.65 22.41 -36.32
CA HIS A 224 -12.56 23.55 -36.45
C HIS A 224 -12.10 24.55 -37.51
N LEU A 225 -10.79 24.80 -37.60
CA LEU A 225 -10.20 25.66 -38.62
C LEU A 225 -10.40 25.08 -40.03
N GLU A 226 -10.23 23.77 -40.22
CA GLU A 226 -10.49 23.08 -41.49
C GLU A 226 -11.92 23.25 -41.99
N LYS A 227 -12.88 23.37 -41.08
CA LYS A 227 -14.32 23.52 -41.37
C LYS A 227 -14.78 24.98 -41.31
N ALA A 228 -13.85 25.94 -41.18
CA ALA A 228 -14.17 27.34 -40.97
C ALA A 228 -14.82 27.99 -42.21
N LYS A 229 -15.76 28.91 -41.97
CA LYS A 229 -16.21 29.86 -42.99
C LYS A 229 -15.20 31.01 -43.11
N PRO A 230 -15.04 31.64 -44.28
CA PRO A 230 -14.05 32.71 -44.50
C PRO A 230 -14.11 33.86 -43.47
N GLU A 231 -15.32 34.20 -43.01
CA GLU A 231 -15.57 35.27 -42.03
C GLU A 231 -14.98 34.97 -40.64
N LYS A 232 -14.82 33.70 -40.27
CA LYS A 232 -14.31 33.26 -38.96
C LYS A 232 -12.91 32.65 -39.01
N GLU A 233 -12.35 32.48 -40.21
CA GLU A 233 -11.07 31.82 -40.43
C GLU A 233 -9.94 32.49 -39.64
N ALA A 234 -9.84 33.82 -39.70
CA ALA A 234 -8.80 34.56 -38.99
C ALA A 234 -8.85 34.35 -37.46
N GLN A 235 -10.05 34.32 -36.87
CA GLN A 235 -10.23 34.07 -35.45
C GLN A 235 -9.87 32.64 -35.06
N LEU A 236 -10.32 31.65 -35.85
CA LEU A 236 -10.05 30.24 -35.59
C LEU A 236 -8.56 29.89 -35.80
N ARG A 237 -7.88 30.58 -36.71
CA ARG A 237 -6.43 30.43 -36.90
C ARG A 237 -5.66 30.86 -35.65
N VAL A 238 -5.98 32.02 -35.08
CA VAL A 238 -5.37 32.48 -33.82
C VAL A 238 -5.64 31.50 -32.67
N GLN A 239 -6.87 30.97 -32.57
CA GLN A 239 -7.20 29.97 -31.54
C GLN A 239 -6.40 28.67 -31.70
N MET A 240 -6.20 28.21 -32.93
CA MET A 240 -5.37 27.03 -33.20
C MET A 240 -3.91 27.29 -32.85
N GLU A 241 -3.35 28.44 -33.24
CA GLU A 241 -1.96 28.82 -32.94
C GLU A 241 -1.72 28.92 -31.42
N THR A 242 -2.66 29.50 -30.68
CA THR A 242 -2.60 29.54 -29.21
C THR A 242 -2.67 28.13 -28.61
N ALA A 243 -3.54 27.26 -29.11
CA ALA A 243 -3.65 25.89 -28.61
C ALA A 243 -2.39 25.06 -28.92
N GLU A 244 -1.73 25.30 -30.04
CA GLU A 244 -0.46 24.69 -30.41
C GLU A 244 0.66 25.08 -29.45
N GLU A 245 0.79 26.38 -29.15
CA GLU A 245 1.77 26.89 -28.19
C GLU A 245 1.53 26.33 -26.79
N GLU A 246 0.27 26.29 -26.34
CA GLU A 246 -0.08 25.68 -25.05
C GLU A 246 0.24 24.19 -24.98
N PHE A 247 0.01 23.44 -26.07
CA PHE A 247 0.36 22.03 -26.15
C PHE A 247 1.89 21.81 -26.11
N ALA A 248 2.65 22.60 -26.86
CA ALA A 248 4.11 22.56 -26.83
C ALA A 248 4.63 22.87 -25.41
N GLN A 249 4.15 23.95 -24.79
CA GLN A 249 4.56 24.35 -23.45
C GLN A 249 4.21 23.33 -22.37
N ALA A 250 3.02 22.72 -22.45
CA ALA A 250 2.62 21.65 -21.53
C ALA A 250 3.52 20.42 -21.68
N THR A 251 3.91 20.08 -22.92
CA THR A 251 4.78 18.94 -23.22
C THR A 251 6.19 19.15 -22.66
N GLU A 252 6.77 20.34 -22.86
CA GLU A 252 8.08 20.70 -22.29
C GLU A 252 8.07 20.66 -20.76
N ASN A 253 7.03 21.23 -20.14
CA ASN A 253 6.86 21.20 -18.69
C ASN A 253 6.73 19.76 -18.17
N ALA A 254 5.96 18.91 -18.86
CA ALA A 254 5.80 17.52 -18.47
C ALA A 254 7.12 16.74 -18.57
N ILE A 255 7.94 16.99 -19.60
CA ILE A 255 9.28 16.39 -19.73
C ILE A 255 10.13 16.74 -18.51
N VAL A 256 10.23 18.02 -18.14
CA VAL A 256 11.02 18.47 -16.98
C VAL A 256 10.53 17.79 -15.70
N VAL A 257 9.22 17.84 -15.45
CA VAL A 257 8.63 17.23 -14.24
C VAL A 257 8.86 15.72 -14.19
N MET A 258 8.73 15.00 -15.31
CA MET A 258 8.96 13.56 -15.34
C MET A 258 10.43 13.20 -15.15
N GLN A 259 11.37 13.99 -15.71
CA GLN A 259 12.80 13.81 -15.46
C GLN A 259 13.13 13.98 -13.97
N GLU A 260 12.56 14.99 -13.31
CA GLU A 260 12.72 15.20 -11.85
C GLU A 260 12.16 14.02 -11.04
N VAL A 261 10.96 13.54 -11.37
CA VAL A 261 10.33 12.39 -10.71
C VAL A 261 11.19 11.14 -10.87
N ILE A 262 11.71 10.88 -12.07
CA ILE A 262 12.59 9.73 -12.35
C ILE A 262 13.91 9.87 -11.59
N ALA A 263 14.50 11.07 -11.51
CA ALA A 263 15.75 11.30 -10.80
C ALA A 263 15.60 11.12 -9.28
N GLY A 264 14.43 11.47 -8.73
CA GLY A 264 14.10 11.26 -7.31
C GLY A 264 13.72 9.81 -6.97
N ALA A 265 13.20 9.05 -7.93
CA ALA A 265 12.77 7.67 -7.70
C ALA A 265 13.96 6.74 -7.42
N ASN A 266 14.06 6.25 -6.18
CA ASN A 266 15.13 5.34 -5.79
C ASN A 266 14.61 4.13 -5.00
N PHE A 267 14.31 3.06 -5.73
CA PHE A 267 13.75 1.83 -5.13
C PHE A 267 14.81 0.94 -4.46
N MET A 268 16.07 1.01 -4.87
CA MET A 268 17.12 0.09 -4.39
C MET A 268 17.36 0.16 -2.87
N PRO A 269 17.45 1.35 -2.25
CA PRO A 269 17.53 1.48 -0.79
C PRO A 269 16.27 0.95 -0.10
N LEU A 270 15.07 1.20 -0.65
CA LEU A 270 13.82 0.72 -0.08
C LEU A 270 13.80 -0.82 -0.07
N LEU A 271 14.19 -1.46 -1.18
CA LEU A 271 14.29 -2.91 -1.27
C LEU A 271 15.28 -3.48 -0.23
N ARG A 272 16.39 -2.77 0.01
CA ARG A 272 17.35 -3.14 1.06
C ARG A 272 16.74 -3.04 2.45
N GLU A 273 16.00 -1.96 2.77
CA GLU A 273 15.33 -1.82 4.08
C GLU A 273 14.34 -2.97 4.33
N LEU A 274 13.54 -3.33 3.32
CA LEU A 274 12.62 -4.47 3.41
C LEU A 274 13.38 -5.78 3.71
N ALA A 275 14.43 -6.08 2.94
CA ALA A 275 15.22 -7.29 3.13
C ALA A 275 15.94 -7.32 4.49
N ALA A 276 16.45 -6.19 4.96
CA ALA A 276 17.13 -6.08 6.25
C ALA A 276 16.17 -6.30 7.42
N ALA A 277 14.95 -5.73 7.35
CA ALA A 277 13.91 -5.95 8.36
C ALA A 277 13.51 -7.44 8.45
N GLN A 278 13.33 -8.08 7.29
CA GLN A 278 13.02 -9.53 7.21
C GLN A 278 14.16 -10.38 7.75
N TRP A 279 15.40 -10.08 7.34
CA TRP A 279 16.59 -10.81 7.80
C TRP A 279 16.73 -10.75 9.32
N SER A 280 16.59 -9.58 9.93
CA SER A 280 16.71 -9.40 11.38
C SER A 280 15.71 -10.26 12.17
N TYR A 281 14.46 -10.32 11.71
CA TYR A 281 13.45 -11.20 12.30
C TYR A 281 13.81 -12.68 12.13
N HIS A 282 14.11 -13.11 10.90
CA HIS A 282 14.38 -14.52 10.62
C HIS A 282 15.63 -15.03 11.35
N GLU A 283 16.68 -14.22 11.43
CA GLU A 283 17.88 -14.52 12.19
C GLU A 283 17.56 -14.65 13.69
N THR A 284 16.84 -13.69 14.26
CA THR A 284 16.47 -13.73 15.68
C THR A 284 15.61 -14.96 15.98
N ALA A 285 14.63 -15.26 15.14
CA ALA A 285 13.76 -16.43 15.32
C ALA A 285 14.54 -17.74 15.26
N ALA A 286 15.44 -17.88 14.28
CA ALA A 286 16.29 -19.06 14.13
C ALA A 286 17.21 -19.24 15.34
N GLN A 287 17.89 -18.19 15.79
CA GLN A 287 18.78 -18.25 16.96
C GLN A 287 18.05 -18.68 18.23
N ARG A 288 16.85 -18.14 18.49
CA ARG A 288 16.04 -18.49 19.68
C ARG A 288 15.56 -19.94 19.63
N MET A 289 15.11 -20.40 18.46
CA MET A 289 14.66 -21.78 18.29
C MET A 289 15.81 -22.78 18.38
N GLN A 290 16.97 -22.44 17.81
CA GLN A 290 18.17 -23.28 17.89
C GLN A 290 18.63 -23.47 19.34
N ALA A 291 18.59 -22.41 20.16
CA ALA A 291 18.91 -22.49 21.57
C ALA A 291 17.95 -23.43 22.31
N PHE A 292 16.64 -23.32 22.04
CA PHE A 292 15.63 -24.22 22.62
C PHE A 292 15.90 -25.70 22.31
N LEU A 293 16.15 -25.99 21.03
CA LEU A 293 16.37 -27.35 20.55
C LEU A 293 17.67 -27.94 21.11
N SER A 294 18.73 -27.14 21.20
CA SER A 294 20.02 -27.61 21.74
C SER A 294 19.93 -28.03 23.21
N ASP A 295 19.01 -27.45 23.95
CA ASP A 295 18.74 -27.76 25.36
C ASP A 295 17.60 -28.78 25.52
N PHE A 296 17.03 -29.36 24.45
CA PHE A 296 15.85 -30.23 24.52
C PHE A 296 16.20 -31.62 25.09
N PRO A 297 15.34 -32.24 25.94
CA PRO A 297 15.66 -33.51 26.56
C PRO A 297 15.53 -34.64 25.54
N GLY A 298 16.53 -35.51 25.46
CA GLY A 298 16.54 -36.68 24.54
C GLY A 298 17.48 -36.59 23.34
N ASP A 299 18.11 -35.44 23.10
CA ASP A 299 19.04 -35.21 21.96
C ASP A 299 20.43 -35.85 22.14
N SER A 300 20.59 -36.75 23.12
CA SER A 300 21.83 -37.53 23.29
C SER A 300 21.97 -38.66 22.27
N GLU A 301 20.89 -39.15 21.65
CA GLU A 301 20.96 -40.30 20.72
C GLU A 301 20.01 -40.25 19.50
N MET A 302 19.24 -39.19 19.25
CA MET A 302 18.50 -39.05 17.99
C MET A 302 19.21 -38.12 17.00
N GLU A 303 19.54 -38.71 15.86
CA GLU A 303 20.18 -38.13 14.69
C GLU A 303 19.71 -36.69 14.40
N LYS A 304 20.61 -35.71 14.63
CA LYS A 304 20.39 -34.31 14.26
C LYS A 304 19.89 -34.25 12.81
N PRO A 305 18.73 -33.65 12.50
CA PRO A 305 18.38 -33.37 11.12
C PRO A 305 19.47 -32.48 10.52
N PRO A 306 19.97 -32.76 9.31
CA PRO A 306 21.11 -32.06 8.76
C PRO A 306 20.71 -30.61 8.44
N LEU A 307 21.04 -29.67 9.33
CA LEU A 307 21.14 -28.28 8.94
C LEU A 307 22.37 -28.15 8.04
N SER A 308 22.14 -28.02 6.74
CA SER A 308 23.17 -27.69 5.76
C SER A 308 23.92 -26.44 6.20
N SER A 309 25.21 -26.60 6.51
CA SER A 309 26.15 -25.51 6.69
C SER A 309 26.27 -24.73 5.38
N HIS A 310 25.79 -23.49 5.33
CA HIS A 310 26.24 -22.56 4.29
C HIS A 310 27.70 -22.18 4.60
N PRO A 311 28.63 -22.30 3.64
CA PRO A 311 29.97 -21.77 3.84
C PRO A 311 29.95 -20.24 3.72
N ASP A 312 30.68 -19.59 4.60
CA ASP A 312 31.13 -18.20 4.48
C ASP A 312 31.66 -17.94 3.06
N VAL A 313 31.04 -17.02 2.33
CA VAL A 313 31.64 -16.45 1.11
C VAL A 313 32.24 -15.10 1.48
N ALA A 314 33.42 -15.14 2.09
CA ALA A 314 34.32 -14.01 2.21
C ALA A 314 35.57 -14.27 1.34
N GLY A 315 35.54 -13.75 0.12
CA GLY A 315 36.72 -13.34 -0.67
C GLY A 315 37.56 -14.42 -1.35
N GLN A 316 37.53 -14.47 -2.68
CA GLN A 316 38.76 -14.37 -3.50
C GLN A 316 38.44 -14.12 -4.99
N HIS A 317 39.24 -13.23 -5.56
CA HIS A 317 39.25 -12.74 -6.94
C HIS A 317 39.69 -13.79 -7.97
N ASN A 318 39.32 -13.51 -9.23
CA ASN A 318 39.97 -13.89 -10.50
C ASN A 318 39.99 -15.36 -10.93
N ALA A 319 39.15 -15.68 -11.93
CA ALA A 319 39.59 -16.46 -13.10
C ALA A 319 38.60 -16.26 -14.27
N ALA A 320 39.16 -16.25 -15.48
CA ALA A 320 38.57 -15.86 -16.75
C ALA A 320 37.27 -16.58 -17.15
N ALA A 321 36.36 -15.84 -17.78
CA ALA A 321 35.23 -16.37 -18.53
C ALA A 321 35.71 -16.94 -19.88
N PRO A 322 35.26 -18.14 -20.30
CA PRO A 322 35.27 -18.53 -21.70
C PRO A 322 33.94 -18.12 -22.37
N PRO A 323 33.93 -17.84 -23.69
CA PRO A 323 32.78 -17.32 -24.39
C PRO A 323 31.79 -18.44 -24.69
N PHE A 324 30.48 -18.17 -24.60
CA PHE A 324 29.47 -19.06 -25.15
C PHE A 324 28.80 -18.43 -26.37
N ASP A 325 29.06 -19.08 -27.49
CA ASP A 325 28.56 -18.79 -28.83
C ASP A 325 27.04 -18.98 -28.95
N THR A 326 26.50 -18.16 -29.84
CA THR A 326 25.11 -18.08 -30.27
C THR A 326 24.60 -19.31 -31.05
N LYS A 327 23.28 -19.53 -30.93
CA LYS A 327 22.33 -20.35 -31.74
C LYS A 327 22.06 -21.79 -31.26
N THR A 328 20.87 -22.02 -30.69
CA THR A 328 19.67 -22.50 -31.42
C THR A 328 18.48 -22.76 -30.46
N SER A 329 17.32 -22.22 -30.86
CA SER A 329 15.94 -22.73 -30.75
C SER A 329 15.51 -23.62 -29.57
N GLY A 330 14.51 -23.16 -28.82
CA GLY A 330 13.65 -24.02 -28.00
C GLY A 330 12.93 -23.27 -26.88
N ALA A 331 11.78 -22.65 -27.16
CA ALA A 331 10.94 -22.03 -26.14
C ALA A 331 10.23 -23.09 -25.27
N PRO A 332 10.17 -22.92 -23.94
CA PRO A 332 9.11 -23.52 -23.14
C PRO A 332 8.01 -22.49 -22.85
N LYS A 333 6.80 -22.85 -23.27
CA LYS A 333 5.53 -22.20 -22.95
C LYS A 333 5.27 -22.25 -21.43
N GLY A 334 4.64 -21.18 -20.92
CA GLY A 334 3.72 -21.29 -19.78
C GLY A 334 4.24 -20.73 -18.45
N VAL A 335 4.27 -19.41 -18.32
CA VAL A 335 4.05 -18.75 -17.03
C VAL A 335 2.64 -18.16 -17.09
N PRO A 336 1.72 -18.47 -16.15
CA PRO A 336 0.39 -17.88 -16.17
C PRO A 336 0.50 -16.38 -15.92
N ALA A 337 -0.02 -15.60 -16.87
CA ALA A 337 -0.23 -14.17 -16.69
C ALA A 337 -1.14 -13.96 -15.48
N ILE A 338 -0.71 -13.12 -14.54
CA ILE A 338 -1.58 -12.56 -13.52
C ILE A 338 -2.56 -11.66 -14.27
N SER A 339 -3.75 -12.20 -14.55
CA SER A 339 -4.84 -11.45 -15.16
C SER A 339 -5.36 -10.46 -14.13
N LEU A 340 -4.98 -9.19 -14.27
CA LEU A 340 -5.63 -8.09 -13.58
C LEU A 340 -6.32 -7.25 -14.65
N SER A 341 -7.65 -7.34 -14.64
CA SER A 341 -8.52 -6.41 -15.32
C SER A 341 -8.24 -5.00 -14.80
N ASP A 342 -7.62 -4.18 -15.63
CA ASP A 342 -7.83 -2.74 -15.59
C ASP A 342 -9.32 -2.47 -15.87
N ASP A 343 -9.84 -1.41 -15.28
CA ASP A 343 -11.23 -0.90 -15.38
C ASP A 343 -12.25 -1.45 -14.37
N ALA A 344 -12.19 -0.96 -13.12
CA ALA A 344 -13.40 -0.68 -12.32
C ALA A 344 -13.10 0.16 -11.05
N GLU A 345 -12.48 1.33 -11.18
CA GLU A 345 -12.56 2.35 -10.10
C GLU A 345 -12.69 3.77 -10.70
N ASP A 346 -13.78 4.02 -11.44
CA ASP A 346 -14.36 5.37 -11.50
C ASP A 346 -15.81 5.33 -12.03
N ASN A 347 -16.73 4.75 -11.26
CA ASN A 347 -18.17 5.06 -11.30
C ASN A 347 -18.94 4.18 -10.31
N ALA A 348 -19.13 4.65 -9.07
CA ALA A 348 -20.32 4.36 -8.27
C ALA A 348 -20.20 4.99 -6.87
N ALA A 349 -20.73 6.20 -6.69
CA ALA A 349 -21.62 6.55 -5.58
C ALA A 349 -22.07 8.02 -5.66
N GLU A 350 -22.60 8.42 -6.82
CA GLU A 350 -23.61 9.47 -6.90
C GLU A 350 -24.93 8.85 -7.41
N THR A 351 -25.45 7.86 -6.68
CA THR A 351 -26.84 7.37 -6.84
C THR A 351 -27.26 6.63 -5.58
N ALA A 352 -27.63 7.38 -4.55
CA ALA A 352 -28.45 6.85 -3.46
C ALA A 352 -29.44 7.93 -3.05
N LYS A 353 -30.53 8.05 -3.81
CA LYS A 353 -31.81 8.60 -3.34
C LYS A 353 -32.93 8.28 -4.33
N GLU A 354 -33.96 7.66 -3.75
CA GLU A 354 -35.36 7.53 -4.21
C GLU A 354 -35.60 6.46 -5.29
N ASN A 355 -36.53 5.52 -5.12
CA ASN A 355 -37.88 5.68 -4.56
C ASN A 355 -38.52 4.32 -4.11
N PRO A 356 -39.80 4.25 -3.64
CA PRO A 356 -40.24 3.49 -2.46
C PRO A 356 -41.25 2.37 -2.80
N MET A 357 -41.98 1.86 -1.78
CA MET A 357 -42.98 0.77 -1.77
C MET A 357 -42.32 -0.62 -1.64
N LEU A 358 -42.43 -1.32 -0.50
CA LEU A 358 -43.61 -1.64 0.31
C LEU A 358 -43.21 -1.87 1.77
#